data_AF-A0A151SM83-F1
#
_entry.id   AF-A0A151SM83-F1
#
_cell.length_a   1.000
_cell.length_b   1.000
_cell.length_c   1.000
_cell.angle_alpha   90.00
_cell.angle_beta   90.00
_cell.angle_gamma   90.00
#
_symmetry.space_group_name_H-M   'P 1'
#
loop_
_entity.id
_entity.type
_entity.pdbx_description
1 polymer ?
#
loop_
_entity_poly.entity_id
_entity_poly.type
_entity_poly.pdbx_seq_one_letter_code
_entity_poly.pdbx_strand_id
1 'polypeptide(L)'
;VWKLMIPEKVKFFLWQCLHSALPTNQVRADRRLSESGACSRCSCPHETILHALRDCPYSREVLMARGVSNKDNWSVYPNTGTR
;
A
#
# COMPACT_ATOMS: atom_id res chain seq x y z
N VAL A 1 13.77 10.61 -1.36
CA VAL A 1 13.49 10.32 0.06
C VAL A 1 14.37 11.12 1.02
N TRP A 2 15.70 11.04 0.95
CA TRP A 2 16.60 11.63 1.97
C TRP A 2 16.57 13.15 2.11
N LYS A 3 16.26 13.87 1.02
CA LYS A 3 16.12 15.34 0.97
C LYS A 3 14.85 15.88 1.66
N LEU A 4 13.90 15.02 2.06
CA LEU A 4 12.66 15.47 2.70
C LEU A 4 12.93 15.93 4.13
N MET A 5 12.29 17.03 4.56
CA MET A 5 12.36 17.53 5.93
C MET A 5 11.33 16.81 6.83
N ILE A 6 11.51 15.50 7.00
CA ILE A 6 10.64 14.64 7.82
C ILE A 6 11.49 13.75 8.73
N PRO A 7 10.93 13.16 9.80
CA PRO A 7 11.67 12.25 10.67
C PRO A 7 12.29 11.08 9.90
N GLU A 8 13.50 10.67 10.28
CA GLU A 8 14.27 9.62 9.59
C GLU A 8 13.51 8.29 9.49
N LYS A 9 12.76 7.93 10.54
CA LYS A 9 11.88 6.74 10.53
C LYS A 9 10.89 6.76 9.37
N VAL A 10 10.34 7.93 9.03
CA VAL A 10 9.38 8.08 7.92
C VAL A 10 10.12 8.03 6.60
N LYS A 11 11.32 8.60 6.50
CA LYS A 11 12.18 8.46 5.32
C LYS A 11 12.46 7.00 5.02
N PHE A 12 12.91 6.25 6.02
CA PHE A 12 13.22 4.82 5.86
C PHE A 12 11.97 4.03 5.44
N PHE A 13 10.83 4.28 6.08
CA PHE A 13 9.57 3.67 5.69
C PHE A 13 9.20 3.97 4.22
N LEU A 14 9.29 5.24 3.78
CA LEU A 14 9.03 5.62 2.39
C LEU A 14 10.00 4.94 1.42
N TRP A 15 11.27 4.83 1.79
CA TRP A 15 12.25 4.08 1.00
C TRP A 15 11.85 2.61 0.87
N GLN A 16 11.41 1.96 1.96
CA GLN A 16 10.92 0.58 1.91
C GLN A 16 9.69 0.43 1.00
N CYS A 17 8.76 1.38 1.03
CA CYS A 17 7.59 1.41 0.15
C CYS A 17 7.98 1.49 -1.33
N LEU A 18 8.94 2.36 -1.66
CA LEU A 18 9.38 2.57 -3.05
C LEU A 18 10.17 1.40 -3.62
N HIS A 19 10.83 0.62 -2.76
CA HIS A 19 11.67 -0.51 -3.18
C HIS A 19 10.98 -1.88 -3.03
N SER A 20 9.64 -1.91 -2.86
CA SER A 20 8.89 -3.16 -2.65
C SER A 20 9.51 -4.05 -1.56
N ALA A 21 10.05 -3.41 -0.52
CA ALA A 21 10.73 -4.08 0.59
C ALA A 21 9.75 -4.45 1.72
N LEU A 22 8.54 -3.88 1.71
CA LEU A 22 7.48 -4.24 2.65
C LEU A 22 6.78 -5.53 2.19
N PRO A 23 6.47 -6.45 3.13
CA PRO A 23 5.94 -7.77 2.82
C PRO A 23 4.42 -7.73 2.55
N THR A 24 3.99 -6.90 1.60
CA THR A 24 2.61 -6.92 1.08
C THR A 24 2.32 -8.28 0.44
N ASN A 25 1.06 -8.75 0.43
CA ASN A 25 0.79 -10.07 -0.14
C ASN A 25 1.14 -10.15 -1.63
N GLN A 26 1.05 -9.05 -2.38
CA GLN A 26 1.55 -9.03 -3.77
C GLN A 26 3.06 -9.31 -3.82
N VAL A 27 3.87 -8.61 -3.03
CA VAL A 27 5.33 -8.83 -2.97
C VAL A 27 5.67 -10.24 -2.51
N ARG A 28 4.88 -10.82 -1.60
CA ARG A 28 5.03 -12.22 -1.16
C ARG A 28 4.74 -13.19 -2.30
N ALA A 29 3.68 -12.96 -3.07
CA ALA A 29 3.33 -13.78 -4.23
C ALA A 29 4.40 -13.68 -5.33
N ASP A 30 4.87 -12.46 -5.65
CA ASP A 30 5.92 -12.24 -6.65
C ASP A 30 7.24 -12.97 -6.30
N ARG A 31 7.53 -13.08 -5.00
CA ARG A 31 8.70 -13.80 -4.47
C ARG A 31 8.45 -15.29 -4.23
N ARG A 32 7.30 -15.83 -4.62
CA ARG A 32 6.89 -17.23 -4.39
C ARG A 32 6.87 -17.64 -2.91
N LEU A 33 6.58 -16.68 -2.02
CA LEU A 33 6.43 -16.87 -0.58
C LEU A 33 4.95 -16.97 -0.15
N SER A 34 4.02 -16.80 -1.10
CA SER A 34 2.57 -16.93 -0.93
C SER A 34 1.96 -17.42 -2.24
N GLU A 35 0.90 -18.21 -2.15
CA GLU A 35 0.14 -18.68 -3.33
C GLU A 35 -0.81 -17.61 -3.88
N SER A 36 -1.14 -16.60 -3.07
CA SER A 36 -2.07 -15.54 -3.42
C SER A 36 -1.51 -14.16 -3.05
N GLY A 37 -1.73 -13.20 -3.94
CA GLY A 37 -1.47 -11.77 -3.72
C GLY A 37 -2.65 -11.05 -3.03
N ALA A 38 -3.73 -11.76 -2.73
CA ALA A 38 -4.96 -11.15 -2.25
C ALA A 38 -4.83 -10.56 -0.83
N CYS A 39 -5.56 -9.48 -0.58
CA CYS A 39 -5.67 -8.90 0.75
C CYS A 39 -6.50 -9.79 1.66
N SER A 40 -5.96 -10.18 2.81
CA SER A 40 -6.67 -11.03 3.78
C SER A 40 -7.83 -10.32 4.49
N ARG A 41 -7.87 -8.98 4.43
CA ARG A 41 -8.90 -8.18 5.11
C ARG A 41 -10.12 -7.92 4.24
N CYS A 42 -9.91 -7.55 2.99
CA CYS A 42 -11.00 -7.14 2.09
C CYS A 42 -11.12 -7.99 0.82
N SER A 43 -10.30 -9.03 0.68
CA SER A 43 -10.30 -9.95 -0.46
C SER A 43 -9.99 -9.32 -1.82
N CYS A 44 -9.44 -8.09 -1.84
CA CYS A 44 -8.91 -7.48 -3.06
C CYS A 44 -7.83 -8.40 -3.65
N PRO A 45 -7.85 -8.77 -4.95
CA PRO A 45 -6.93 -9.75 -5.52
C PRO A 45 -5.44 -9.37 -5.45
N HIS A 46 -5.15 -8.07 -5.37
CA HIS A 46 -3.79 -7.54 -5.34
C HIS A 46 -3.63 -6.59 -4.14
N GLU A 47 -3.06 -7.11 -3.05
CA GLU A 47 -2.63 -6.29 -1.92
C GLU A 47 -1.28 -5.64 -2.25
N THR A 48 -1.33 -4.50 -2.92
CA THR A 48 -0.16 -3.65 -3.17
C THR A 48 0.13 -2.74 -1.96
N ILE A 49 1.25 -2.01 -2.00
CA ILE A 49 1.57 -1.06 -0.93
C ILE A 49 0.54 0.06 -0.80
N LEU A 50 0.01 0.58 -1.92
CA LEU A 50 -1.04 1.60 -1.89
C LEU A 50 -2.34 1.02 -1.36
N HIS A 51 -2.68 -0.22 -1.72
CA HIS A 51 -3.82 -0.90 -1.14
C HIS A 51 -3.68 -1.06 0.38
N ALA A 52 -2.56 -1.62 0.83
CA ALA A 52 -2.32 -1.88 2.24
C ALA A 52 -2.34 -0.58 3.08
N LEU A 53 -1.80 0.52 2.57
CA LEU A 53 -1.70 1.78 3.33
C LEU A 53 -2.91 2.71 3.17
N ARG A 54 -3.62 2.67 2.04
CA ARG A 54 -4.62 3.68 1.69
C ARG A 54 -5.92 3.09 1.14
N ASP A 55 -5.89 2.19 0.16
CA ASP A 55 -7.11 1.82 -0.56
C ASP A 55 -7.93 0.73 0.14
N CYS A 56 -7.31 -0.07 1.01
CA CYS A 56 -8.00 -1.08 1.79
C CYS A 56 -9.07 -0.42 2.67
N PRO A 57 -10.33 -0.91 2.64
CA PRO A 57 -11.42 -0.36 3.47
C PRO A 57 -11.04 -0.22 4.95
N TYR A 58 -10.36 -1.23 5.50
CA TYR A 58 -9.87 -1.21 6.87
C TYR A 58 -8.82 -0.12 7.12
N SER A 59 -7.90 0.09 6.18
CA SER A 59 -6.90 1.16 6.27
C SER A 59 -7.57 2.53 6.17
N ARG A 60 -8.56 2.68 5.29
CA ARG A 60 -9.37 3.91 5.16
C ARG A 60 -10.09 4.25 6.45
N GLU A 61 -10.72 3.27 7.11
CA GLU A 61 -11.39 3.48 8.39
C GLU A 61 -10.44 4.05 9.45
N VAL A 62 -9.24 3.47 9.58
CA VAL A 62 -8.22 3.96 10.53
C VAL A 62 -7.74 5.36 10.18
N LEU A 63 -7.55 5.65 8.89
CA LEU A 63 -7.11 6.97 8.42
C LEU A 63 -8.20 8.03 8.64
N MET A 64 -9.46 7.70 8.35
CA MET A 64 -10.61 8.58 8.58
C MET A 64 -10.80 8.86 10.07
N ALA A 65 -10.66 7.85 10.93
CA ALA A 65 -10.69 8.03 12.38
C ALA A 65 -9.58 8.96 12.89
N ARG A 66 -8.49 9.10 12.13
CA ARG A 66 -7.38 10.02 12.40
C ARG A 66 -7.45 11.35 11.64
N GLY A 67 -8.59 11.64 11.01
CA GLY A 67 -8.84 12.92 10.33
C GLY A 67 -8.28 13.04 8.91
N VAL A 68 -7.84 11.94 8.29
CA VAL A 68 -7.41 11.94 6.89
C VAL A 68 -8.65 11.83 6.00
N SER A 69 -8.98 12.91 5.28
CA SER A 69 -10.18 12.97 4.43
C SER A 69 -9.94 12.41 3.03
N ASN A 70 -10.94 11.74 2.45
CA ASN A 70 -10.88 11.09 1.13
C ASN A 70 -10.98 12.05 -0.08
N LYS A 71 -10.67 13.35 0.09
CA LYS A 71 -10.80 14.37 -0.97
C LYS A 71 -9.68 14.33 -2.01
N ASP A 72 -8.65 13.53 -1.77
CA ASP A 72 -7.56 13.31 -2.72
C ASP A 72 -8.05 12.32 -3.78
N ASN A 73 -8.77 12.86 -4.78
CA ASN A 73 -9.33 12.10 -5.89
C ASN A 73 -8.20 11.55 -6.78
N TRP A 74 -7.51 10.50 -6.31
CA TRP A 74 -6.52 9.77 -7.08
C TRP A 74 -7.19 8.64 -7.85
N SER A 75 -8.15 9.00 -8.71
CA SER A 75 -8.83 8.07 -9.63
C SER A 75 -7.90 7.56 -10.75
N VAL A 76 -6.59 7.73 -10.62
CA VAL A 76 -5.59 7.41 -11.64
C VAL A 76 -4.57 6.43 -11.07
N TYR A 77 -5.05 5.31 -10.54
CA TYR A 77 -4.41 4.05 -10.89
C TYR A 77 -5.52 3.16 -11.42
N PRO A 78 -5.71 3.06 -12.76
CA PRO A 78 -6.47 1.96 -13.28
C PRO A 78 -5.84 0.71 -12.70
N ASN A 79 -6.70 -0.18 -12.23
CA ASN A 79 -6.36 -1.56 -11.92
C ASN A 79 -5.67 -2.11 -13.18
N THR A 80 -4.33 -2.02 -13.28
CA THR A 80 -3.60 -2.56 -14.42
C THR A 80 -3.51 -4.06 -14.22
N GLY A 81 -4.64 -4.72 -14.44
CA GLY A 81 -4.67 -6.06 -14.99
C GLY A 81 -4.08 -5.98 -16.39
N THR A 82 -2.80 -6.35 -16.49
CA THR A 82 -2.05 -6.85 -17.66
C THR A 82 -0.64 -7.07 -17.09
N ARG A 83 -0.14 -8.28 -16.87
CA ARG A 83 -0.22 -9.52 -17.66
C ARG A 83 0.10 -10.69 -16.74
#